data_AF-A0A345QW46-F1
#
_entry.id   AF-A0A345QW46-F1
#
_cell.length_a   1.000
_cell.length_b   1.000
_cell.length_c   1.000
_cell.angle_alpha   90.00
_cell.angle_beta   90.00
_cell.angle_gamma   90.00
#
_symmetry.space_group_name_H-M   'P 1'
#
loop_
_entity.id
_entity.type
_entity.pdbx_description
1 polymer ?
#
loop_
_entity_poly.entity_id
_entity_poly.type
_entity_poly.pdbx_seq_one_letter_code
_entity_poly.pdbx_strand_id
1 'polypeptide(L)'
;MTSPTTNISTDQLSQFRRALPFALSFALIPLVWISATVGGWTVILMPLVTWYLFSIIDAIAGLNLDNADPDASDGDLFWYRMITTAWMPVQFLTLFGLLWYAPQAVHLSGWEKAAVFFGVGVMTGTIGINYAHELMHQRNRRERFWADALLAMVLYSHFRSEHLLVHHRYVATPRDPVTARYNEGFHRFYPRVLRQSLVSSFQAEKSMLARKGKPWIDLSNPFFKYWALQAGCLILAVVLGGWVGLGLFLLQAGVAIWQLELVNYIEHYGLTRKHLGDGKYEHVQPRHSWNAAHKASNWLLINLQRHSDHHYKPDRRFPVLQTYGDAEAPQLPYGYPVMTMAAMMPWVWRRVMNPRVREWRRTYYPEITDWAEYNAGKTPYPR
;
A
#
# COMPACT_ATOMS: atom_id res chain seq x y z
N MET A 1 -31.04 4.38 7.87
CA MET A 1 -31.17 4.40 6.40
C MET A 1 -30.85 5.81 5.92
N THR A 2 -29.62 6.00 5.46
CA THR A 2 -29.25 7.04 4.50
C THR A 2 -28.34 6.30 3.54
N SER A 3 -28.88 5.83 2.41
CA SER A 3 -28.04 5.41 1.29
C SER A 3 -27.08 6.57 0.99
N PRO A 4 -25.77 6.32 0.77
CA PRO A 4 -24.93 7.38 0.26
C PRO A 4 -25.51 7.72 -1.12
N THR A 5 -26.10 8.90 -1.25
CA THR A 5 -26.39 9.45 -2.56
C THR A 5 -25.08 9.46 -3.33
N THR A 6 -25.05 8.81 -4.49
CA THR A 6 -23.94 8.91 -5.42
C THR A 6 -23.77 10.39 -5.77
N ASN A 7 -22.66 10.98 -5.32
CA ASN A 7 -22.39 12.41 -5.53
C ASN A 7 -21.66 12.64 -6.86
N ILE A 8 -21.00 11.61 -7.40
CA ILE A 8 -20.25 11.70 -8.66
C ILE A 8 -20.81 10.68 -9.65
N SER A 9 -21.45 11.17 -10.72
CA SER A 9 -22.01 10.32 -11.79
C SER A 9 -20.94 9.74 -12.71
N THR A 10 -21.29 8.73 -13.49
CA THR A 10 -20.44 8.16 -14.56
C THR A 10 -20.01 9.22 -15.58
N ASP A 11 -20.92 10.11 -15.99
CA ASP A 11 -20.63 11.24 -16.87
C ASP A 11 -19.58 12.19 -16.29
N GLN A 12 -19.60 12.40 -14.97
CA GLN A 12 -18.59 13.21 -14.30
C GLN A 12 -17.25 12.48 -14.20
N LEU A 13 -17.27 11.16 -13.96
CA LEU A 13 -16.06 10.33 -13.91
C LEU A 13 -15.32 10.32 -15.27
N SER A 14 -16.05 10.31 -16.38
CA SER A 14 -15.43 10.31 -17.73
C SER A 14 -14.66 11.60 -18.05
N GLN A 15 -14.82 12.67 -17.27
CA GLN A 15 -14.17 13.96 -17.51
C GLN A 15 -12.72 13.95 -17.04
N PHE A 16 -11.79 14.27 -17.95
CA PHE A 16 -10.36 14.42 -17.65
C PHE A 16 -10.07 15.33 -16.44
N ARG A 17 -10.81 16.44 -16.30
CA ARG A 17 -10.64 17.40 -15.20
C ARG A 17 -10.85 16.78 -13.81
N ARG A 18 -11.68 15.73 -13.69
CA ARG A 18 -11.88 15.02 -12.41
C ARG A 18 -10.77 14.01 -12.11
N ALA A 19 -10.15 13.44 -13.13
CA ALA A 19 -9.00 12.56 -12.96
C ALA A 19 -7.70 13.34 -12.68
N LEU A 20 -7.58 14.58 -13.17
CA LEU A 20 -6.36 15.39 -13.09
C LEU A 20 -5.73 15.51 -11.69
N PRO A 21 -6.48 15.70 -10.58
CA PRO A 21 -5.86 15.75 -9.25
C PRO A 21 -5.07 14.48 -8.89
N PHE A 22 -5.47 13.31 -9.38
CA PHE A 22 -4.75 12.06 -9.15
C PHE A 22 -3.43 11.96 -9.91
N ALA A 23 -3.21 12.81 -10.92
CA ALA A 23 -1.93 12.92 -11.61
C ALA A 23 -0.89 13.72 -10.81
N LEU A 24 -1.25 14.27 -9.64
CA LEU A 24 -0.33 15.01 -8.76
C LEU A 24 0.89 14.17 -8.33
N SER A 25 0.75 12.84 -8.29
CA SER A 25 1.87 11.92 -8.05
C SER A 25 3.03 12.14 -9.04
N PHE A 26 2.75 12.51 -10.30
CA PHE A 26 3.77 12.75 -11.32
C PHE A 26 4.60 14.01 -11.05
N ALA A 27 4.15 14.93 -10.20
CA ALA A 27 4.94 16.08 -9.78
C ALA A 27 6.16 15.67 -8.93
N LEU A 28 6.17 14.46 -8.36
CA LEU A 28 7.33 13.91 -7.64
C LEU A 28 8.50 13.56 -8.57
N ILE A 29 8.24 13.31 -9.86
CA ILE A 29 9.26 12.96 -10.85
C ILE A 29 10.25 14.11 -11.09
N PRO A 30 9.83 15.32 -11.48
CA PRO A 30 10.77 16.43 -11.59
C PRO A 30 11.42 16.77 -10.24
N LEU A 31 10.71 16.60 -9.12
CA LEU A 31 11.24 16.89 -7.79
C LEU A 31 12.43 15.96 -7.42
N VAL A 32 12.34 14.67 -7.71
CA VAL A 32 13.46 13.74 -7.45
C VAL A 32 14.63 13.99 -8.40
N TRP A 33 14.36 14.39 -9.65
CA TRP A 33 15.41 14.80 -10.58
C TRP A 33 16.10 16.09 -10.15
N ILE A 34 15.36 17.09 -9.66
CA ILE A 34 15.94 18.31 -9.07
C ILE A 34 16.83 17.96 -7.87
N SER A 35 16.35 17.06 -7.00
CA SER A 35 17.13 16.57 -5.86
C SER A 35 18.47 15.97 -6.30
N ALA A 36 18.46 15.19 -7.38
CA ALA A 36 19.67 14.56 -7.92
C ALA A 36 20.59 15.53 -8.66
N THR A 37 20.06 16.46 -9.46
CA THR A 37 20.87 17.35 -10.30
C THR A 37 21.42 18.55 -9.54
N VAL A 38 20.70 19.05 -8.54
CA VAL A 38 21.12 20.21 -7.74
C VAL A 38 21.93 19.79 -6.51
N GLY A 39 21.52 18.72 -5.82
CA GLY A 39 22.12 18.32 -4.54
C GLY A 39 21.87 19.34 -3.42
N GLY A 40 22.74 19.36 -2.42
CA GLY A 40 22.67 20.23 -1.26
C GLY A 40 21.38 20.03 -0.46
N TRP A 41 20.70 21.13 -0.12
CA TRP A 41 19.45 21.08 0.63
C TRP A 41 18.28 20.47 -0.17
N THR A 42 18.38 20.37 -1.49
CA THR A 42 17.25 19.87 -2.30
C THR A 42 16.97 18.39 -2.08
N VAL A 43 17.94 17.60 -1.59
CA VAL A 43 17.79 16.15 -1.37
C VAL A 43 16.77 15.79 -0.28
N ILE A 44 16.40 16.73 0.59
CA ILE A 44 15.36 16.53 1.61
C ILE A 44 13.95 16.89 1.11
N LEU A 45 13.81 17.48 -0.09
CA LEU A 45 12.52 17.91 -0.61
C LEU A 45 11.55 16.76 -0.81
N MET A 46 12.04 15.60 -1.27
CA MET A 46 11.20 14.42 -1.50
C MET A 46 10.44 13.98 -0.25
N PRO A 47 11.10 13.60 0.88
CA PRO A 47 10.39 13.24 2.10
C PRO A 47 9.59 14.43 2.68
N LEU A 48 10.09 15.66 2.56
CA LEU A 48 9.39 16.84 3.07
C LEU A 48 8.04 17.06 2.35
N VAL A 49 8.04 17.01 1.03
CA VAL A 49 6.84 17.18 0.21
C VAL A 49 5.88 16.00 0.42
N THR A 50 6.35 14.76 0.34
CA THR A 50 5.47 13.59 0.45
C THR A 50 4.82 13.46 1.84
N TRP A 51 5.53 13.80 2.92
CA TRP A 51 4.99 13.60 4.27
C TRP A 51 4.35 14.84 4.89
N TYR A 52 4.92 16.04 4.68
CA TYR A 52 4.45 17.25 5.37
C TYR A 52 3.57 18.12 4.51
N LEU A 53 3.91 18.34 3.23
CA LEU A 53 3.10 19.21 2.37
C LEU A 53 1.67 18.68 2.23
N PHE A 54 1.51 17.38 1.99
CA PHE A 54 0.18 16.77 1.88
C PHE A 54 -0.62 16.85 3.18
N SER A 55 0.03 16.64 4.33
CA SER A 55 -0.61 16.81 5.64
C SER A 55 -1.12 18.24 5.86
N ILE A 56 -0.33 19.25 5.44
CA ILE A 56 -0.71 20.67 5.53
C ILE A 56 -1.87 20.96 4.58
N ILE A 57 -1.80 20.47 3.33
CA ILE A 57 -2.89 20.66 2.37
C ILE A 57 -4.16 20.00 2.88
N ASP A 58 -4.10 18.80 3.47
CA ASP A 58 -5.25 18.12 4.04
C ASP A 58 -5.87 18.87 5.22
N ALA A 59 -5.03 19.50 6.06
CA ALA A 59 -5.53 20.35 7.15
C ALA A 59 -6.32 21.56 6.63
N ILE A 60 -6.03 22.04 5.41
CA ILE A 60 -6.71 23.18 4.77
C ILE A 60 -7.90 22.71 3.91
N ALA A 61 -7.70 21.70 3.08
CA ALA A 61 -8.64 21.22 2.06
C ALA A 61 -9.71 20.27 2.62
N GLY A 62 -9.49 19.74 3.83
CA GLY A 62 -10.41 18.90 4.58
C GLY A 62 -10.58 17.49 4.01
N LEU A 63 -11.74 16.90 4.29
CA LEU A 63 -12.09 15.55 3.87
C LEU A 63 -12.75 15.54 2.48
N ASN A 64 -12.63 14.42 1.77
CA ASN A 64 -13.37 14.08 0.57
C ASN A 64 -14.34 12.94 0.87
N LEU A 65 -15.58 13.33 1.22
CA LEU A 65 -16.65 12.39 1.57
C LEU A 65 -17.51 12.00 0.37
N ASP A 66 -17.20 12.47 -0.83
CA ASP A 66 -17.99 12.18 -2.02
C ASP A 66 -17.81 10.73 -2.48
N ASN A 67 -18.93 10.08 -2.73
CA ASN A 67 -18.97 8.74 -3.30
C ASN A 67 -19.29 8.80 -4.79
N ALA A 68 -18.50 8.07 -5.57
CA ALA A 68 -18.72 7.94 -7.01
C ALA A 68 -19.61 6.75 -7.33
N ASP A 69 -20.25 6.79 -8.49
CA ASP A 69 -21.11 5.72 -8.97
C ASP A 69 -20.31 4.40 -9.07
N PRO A 70 -20.65 3.37 -8.25
CA PRO A 70 -19.94 2.10 -8.27
C PRO A 70 -20.15 1.29 -9.54
N ASP A 71 -21.15 1.63 -10.36
CA ASP A 71 -21.47 0.94 -11.61
C ASP A 71 -20.72 1.54 -12.82
N ALA A 72 -19.82 2.50 -12.59
CA ALA A 72 -18.99 3.08 -13.64
C ALA A 72 -18.15 2.01 -14.37
N SER A 73 -18.19 2.03 -15.69
CA SER A 73 -17.48 1.09 -16.53
C SER A 73 -15.98 1.43 -16.65
N ASP A 74 -15.20 0.48 -17.15
CA ASP A 74 -13.78 0.70 -17.49
C ASP A 74 -13.57 1.82 -18.52
N GLY A 75 -14.60 2.16 -19.30
CA GLY A 75 -14.61 3.28 -20.25
C GLY A 75 -14.81 4.63 -19.55
N ASP A 76 -15.73 4.70 -18.59
CA ASP A 76 -15.95 5.91 -17.77
C ASP A 76 -14.71 6.26 -16.94
N LEU A 77 -13.89 5.25 -16.62
CA LEU A 77 -12.68 5.39 -15.82
C LEU A 77 -11.40 5.54 -16.65
N PHE A 78 -11.51 5.79 -17.96
CA PHE A 78 -10.37 5.82 -18.89
C PHE A 78 -9.19 6.68 -18.40
N TRP A 79 -9.44 7.93 -18.00
CA TRP A 79 -8.38 8.85 -17.57
C TRP A 79 -7.69 8.42 -16.27
N TYR A 80 -8.45 7.87 -15.32
CA TYR A 80 -7.89 7.33 -14.07
C TYR A 80 -6.98 6.12 -14.34
N ARG A 81 -7.40 5.23 -15.24
CA ARG A 81 -6.61 4.07 -15.66
C ARG A 81 -5.35 4.47 -16.40
N MET A 82 -5.41 5.53 -17.22
CA MET A 82 -4.22 6.09 -17.87
C MET A 82 -3.19 6.58 -16.86
N ILE A 83 -3.61 7.27 -15.79
CA ILE A 83 -2.73 7.75 -14.72
C ILE A 83 -2.01 6.56 -14.06
N THR A 84 -2.74 5.52 -13.67
CA THR A 84 -2.15 4.36 -12.97
C THR A 84 -1.25 3.53 -13.87
N THR A 85 -1.63 3.37 -15.14
CA THR A 85 -0.77 2.67 -16.10
C THR A 85 0.47 3.48 -16.38
N ALA A 86 0.37 4.73 -16.87
CA ALA A 86 1.51 5.58 -17.26
C ALA A 86 2.64 5.68 -16.21
N TRP A 87 2.34 5.47 -14.92
CA TRP A 87 3.34 5.45 -13.86
C TRP A 87 4.43 4.39 -14.03
N MET A 88 4.11 3.16 -14.48
CA MET A 88 5.11 2.09 -14.59
C MET A 88 6.30 2.46 -15.47
N PRO A 89 6.13 2.88 -16.75
CA PRO A 89 7.27 3.29 -17.58
C PRO A 89 7.97 4.53 -17.02
N VAL A 90 7.24 5.48 -16.43
CA VAL A 90 7.82 6.69 -15.83
C VAL A 90 8.70 6.36 -14.62
N GLN A 91 8.24 5.48 -13.73
CA GLN A 91 9.03 5.00 -12.60
C GLN A 91 10.25 4.21 -13.07
N PHE A 92 10.10 3.34 -14.07
CA PHE A 92 11.21 2.59 -14.65
C PHE A 92 12.30 3.54 -15.18
N LEU A 93 11.92 4.47 -16.04
CA LEU A 93 12.86 5.44 -16.63
C LEU A 93 13.51 6.32 -15.56
N THR A 94 12.75 6.75 -14.55
CA THR A 94 13.27 7.60 -13.47
C THR A 94 14.23 6.83 -12.57
N LEU A 95 13.85 5.65 -12.08
CA LEU A 95 14.67 4.84 -11.19
C LEU A 95 15.98 4.42 -11.87
N PHE A 96 15.91 3.84 -13.06
CA PHE A 96 17.11 3.38 -13.76
C PHE A 96 17.91 4.53 -14.37
N GLY A 97 17.26 5.62 -14.79
CA GLY A 97 17.96 6.85 -15.17
C GLY A 97 18.76 7.47 -14.02
N LEU A 98 18.21 7.49 -12.81
CA LEU A 98 18.92 7.95 -11.61
C LEU A 98 20.01 6.97 -11.17
N LEU A 99 19.83 5.66 -11.36
CA LEU A 99 20.87 4.66 -11.10
C LEU A 99 22.06 4.79 -12.04
N TRP A 100 21.81 5.20 -13.28
CA TRP A 100 22.87 5.57 -14.21
C TRP A 100 23.53 6.90 -13.83
N TYR A 101 22.73 7.92 -13.48
CA TYR A 101 23.20 9.28 -13.25
C TYR A 101 23.91 9.50 -11.89
N ALA A 102 23.31 9.09 -10.78
CA ALA A 102 23.76 9.48 -9.45
C ALA A 102 25.15 8.92 -9.06
N PRO A 103 25.54 7.68 -9.41
CA PRO A 103 26.87 7.17 -9.09
C PRO A 103 28.00 8.01 -9.69
N GLN A 104 27.83 8.49 -10.92
CA GLN A 104 28.78 9.31 -11.67
C GLN A 104 28.67 10.82 -11.41
N ALA A 105 27.64 11.26 -10.71
CA ALA A 105 27.48 12.65 -10.28
C ALA A 105 28.56 13.02 -9.23
N VAL A 106 29.58 13.78 -9.66
CA VAL A 106 30.71 14.20 -8.81
C VAL A 106 30.36 15.30 -7.82
N HIS A 107 29.32 16.10 -8.11
CA HIS A 107 28.83 17.15 -7.21
C HIS A 107 28.04 16.60 -6.03
N LEU A 108 27.52 15.38 -6.13
CA LEU A 108 26.86 14.70 -5.02
C LEU A 108 27.89 13.95 -4.17
N SER A 109 27.93 14.28 -2.90
CA SER A 109 28.59 13.47 -1.88
C SER A 109 27.87 12.12 -1.69
N GLY A 110 28.53 11.17 -1.01
CA GLY A 110 27.94 9.86 -0.73
C GLY A 110 26.63 9.92 0.06
N TRP A 111 26.52 10.86 1.00
CA TRP A 111 25.29 11.03 1.78
C TRP A 111 24.16 11.61 0.92
N GLU A 112 24.46 12.54 0.01
CA GLU A 112 23.45 13.12 -0.90
C GLU A 112 22.92 12.07 -1.86
N LYS A 113 23.78 11.18 -2.39
CA LYS A 113 23.34 10.03 -3.20
C LYS A 113 22.39 9.14 -2.41
N ALA A 114 22.73 8.83 -1.15
CA ALA A 114 21.86 8.06 -0.27
C ALA A 114 20.54 8.78 0.02
N ALA A 115 20.56 10.10 0.28
CA ALA A 115 19.36 10.90 0.53
C ALA A 115 18.44 11.00 -0.70
N VAL A 116 19.01 11.17 -1.89
CA VAL A 116 18.26 11.11 -3.16
C VAL A 116 17.57 9.75 -3.28
N PHE A 117 18.28 8.65 -3.04
CA PHE A 117 17.69 7.30 -3.15
C PHE A 117 16.75 6.94 -2.01
N PHE A 118 16.89 7.57 -0.84
CA PHE A 118 15.85 7.56 0.18
C PHE A 118 14.57 8.23 -0.37
N GLY A 119 14.69 9.39 -1.02
CA GLY A 119 13.59 10.07 -1.70
C GLY A 119 12.98 9.26 -2.86
N VAL A 120 13.82 8.56 -3.65
CA VAL A 120 13.34 7.59 -4.65
C VAL A 120 12.53 6.50 -3.98
N GLY A 121 13.01 5.93 -2.87
CA GLY A 121 12.30 4.89 -2.11
C GLY A 121 10.98 5.39 -1.52
N VAL A 122 10.92 6.66 -1.11
CA VAL A 122 9.67 7.33 -0.71
C VAL A 122 8.69 7.35 -1.89
N MET A 123 9.12 7.78 -3.07
CA MET A 123 8.28 7.83 -4.27
C MET A 123 7.83 6.44 -4.73
N THR A 124 8.75 5.47 -4.83
CA THR A 124 8.45 4.11 -5.30
C THR A 124 7.62 3.34 -4.28
N GLY A 125 7.74 3.63 -2.98
CA GLY A 125 6.88 3.09 -1.92
C GLY A 125 5.49 3.71 -1.92
N THR A 126 5.40 5.02 -1.71
CA THR A 126 4.11 5.74 -1.55
C THR A 126 3.25 5.67 -2.81
N ILE A 127 3.87 5.79 -3.99
CA ILE A 127 3.14 5.80 -5.28
C ILE A 127 3.29 4.46 -6.00
N GLY A 128 4.53 3.99 -6.20
CA GLY A 128 4.80 2.81 -7.02
C GLY A 128 4.11 1.55 -6.52
N ILE A 129 4.24 1.22 -5.23
CA ILE A 129 3.57 0.06 -4.64
C ILE A 129 2.06 0.25 -4.62
N ASN A 130 1.57 1.45 -4.34
CA ASN A 130 0.13 1.73 -4.33
C ASN A 130 -0.50 1.58 -5.72
N TYR A 131 0.20 2.01 -6.77
CA TYR A 131 -0.25 1.82 -8.14
C TYR A 131 -0.16 0.34 -8.54
N ALA A 132 0.89 -0.36 -8.11
CA ALA A 132 0.97 -1.82 -8.29
C ALA A 132 -0.17 -2.55 -7.58
N HIS A 133 -0.58 -2.06 -6.41
CA HIS A 133 -1.70 -2.53 -5.63
C HIS A 133 -3.04 -2.38 -6.38
N GLU A 134 -3.35 -1.20 -6.93
CA GLU A 134 -4.53 -1.04 -7.81
C GLU A 134 -4.46 -1.99 -9.02
N LEU A 135 -3.32 -2.03 -9.71
CA LEU A 135 -3.15 -2.77 -10.96
C LEU A 135 -3.21 -4.30 -10.79
N MET A 136 -2.82 -4.84 -9.63
CA MET A 136 -2.82 -6.30 -9.40
C MET A 136 -4.23 -6.88 -9.17
N HIS A 137 -5.16 -6.07 -8.64
CA HIS A 137 -6.57 -6.47 -8.48
C HIS A 137 -7.28 -6.63 -9.82
N GLN A 138 -6.83 -5.90 -10.83
CA GLN A 138 -7.45 -5.88 -12.15
C GLN A 138 -7.32 -7.24 -12.85
N ARG A 139 -8.34 -7.64 -13.62
CA ARG A 139 -8.36 -8.95 -14.29
C ARG A 139 -7.49 -9.02 -15.54
N ASN A 140 -7.22 -7.88 -16.17
CA ASN A 140 -6.50 -7.87 -17.44
C ASN A 140 -4.99 -8.16 -17.24
N ARG A 141 -4.41 -8.84 -18.24
CA ARG A 141 -3.02 -9.32 -18.16
C ARG A 141 -1.99 -8.20 -18.19
N ARG A 142 -2.31 -7.07 -18.84
CA ARG A 142 -1.39 -5.94 -18.98
C ARG A 142 -1.21 -5.23 -17.64
N GLU A 143 -2.29 -4.79 -17.00
CA GLU A 143 -2.25 -4.13 -15.70
C GLU A 143 -1.58 -5.04 -14.65
N ARG A 144 -1.91 -6.34 -14.61
CA ARG A 144 -1.21 -7.31 -13.74
C ARG A 144 0.29 -7.41 -14.00
N PHE A 145 0.73 -7.36 -15.26
CA PHE A 145 2.15 -7.34 -15.58
C PHE A 145 2.82 -6.04 -15.14
N TRP A 146 2.12 -4.91 -15.25
CA TRP A 146 2.64 -3.61 -14.82
C TRP A 146 2.78 -3.57 -13.29
N ALA A 147 1.85 -4.19 -12.55
CA ALA A 147 2.00 -4.44 -11.13
C ALA A 147 3.23 -5.32 -10.81
N ASP A 148 3.41 -6.44 -11.53
CA ASP A 148 4.58 -7.32 -11.34
C ASP A 148 5.90 -6.55 -11.56
N ALA A 149 5.97 -5.71 -12.60
CA ALA A 149 7.14 -4.88 -12.91
C ALA A 149 7.40 -3.81 -11.84
N LEU A 150 6.36 -3.10 -11.39
CA LEU A 150 6.48 -2.11 -10.31
C LEU A 150 6.99 -2.74 -9.01
N LEU A 151 6.46 -3.89 -8.61
CA LEU A 151 6.90 -4.59 -7.40
C LEU A 151 8.32 -5.16 -7.52
N ALA A 152 8.72 -5.57 -8.74
CA ALA A 152 10.09 -6.04 -8.97
C ALA A 152 11.12 -4.92 -8.79
N MET A 153 10.79 -3.68 -9.16
CA MET A 153 11.65 -2.51 -8.97
C MET A 153 11.88 -2.14 -7.49
N VAL A 154 11.12 -2.72 -6.57
CA VAL A 154 11.28 -2.55 -5.11
C VAL A 154 11.56 -3.88 -4.40
N LEU A 155 11.86 -4.95 -5.13
CA LEU A 155 12.17 -6.29 -4.59
C LEU A 155 11.07 -6.88 -3.69
N TYR A 156 9.81 -6.58 -3.97
CA TYR A 156 8.67 -7.01 -3.16
C TYR A 156 7.58 -7.72 -3.97
N SER A 157 7.96 -8.47 -5.02
CA SER A 157 7.01 -9.10 -5.94
C SER A 157 6.05 -10.12 -5.30
N HIS A 158 6.47 -10.80 -4.23
CA HIS A 158 5.61 -11.75 -3.52
C HIS A 158 4.39 -11.10 -2.86
N PHE A 159 4.41 -9.78 -2.65
CA PHE A 159 3.29 -9.00 -2.14
C PHE A 159 2.02 -9.24 -2.97
N ARG A 160 2.13 -9.41 -4.29
CA ARG A 160 0.96 -9.71 -5.12
C ARG A 160 0.25 -11.00 -4.70
N SER A 161 1.00 -12.08 -4.51
CA SER A 161 0.44 -13.36 -4.08
C SER A 161 -0.07 -13.30 -2.64
N GLU A 162 0.66 -12.64 -1.74
CA GLU A 162 0.21 -12.45 -0.35
C GLU A 162 -1.11 -11.70 -0.31
N HIS A 163 -1.16 -10.57 -1.02
CA HIS A 163 -2.28 -9.65 -0.98
C HIS A 163 -3.56 -10.29 -1.52
N LEU A 164 -3.47 -10.90 -2.71
CA LEU A 164 -4.63 -11.46 -3.41
C LEU A 164 -5.10 -12.80 -2.84
N LEU A 165 -4.17 -13.67 -2.42
CA LEU A 165 -4.53 -15.04 -2.02
C LEU A 165 -4.69 -15.20 -0.51
N VAL A 166 -4.09 -14.30 0.28
CA VAL A 166 -4.06 -14.41 1.74
C VAL A 166 -4.73 -13.21 2.38
N HIS A 167 -4.16 -12.02 2.24
CA HIS A 167 -4.55 -10.83 3.00
C HIS A 167 -6.04 -10.53 2.87
N HIS A 168 -6.56 -10.29 1.66
CA HIS A 168 -7.99 -10.01 1.46
C HIS A 168 -8.93 -11.09 2.00
N ARG A 169 -8.51 -12.36 1.92
CA ARG A 169 -9.34 -13.49 2.34
C ARG A 169 -9.35 -13.67 3.87
N TYR A 170 -8.21 -13.43 4.50
CA TYR A 170 -7.95 -13.75 5.91
C TYR A 170 -7.64 -12.53 6.76
N VAL A 171 -7.80 -11.31 6.23
CA VAL A 171 -7.62 -10.04 6.94
C VAL A 171 -8.33 -10.09 8.28
N ALA A 172 -7.70 -9.51 9.29
CA ALA A 172 -8.20 -9.47 10.65
C ALA A 172 -8.36 -10.88 11.30
N THR A 173 -7.60 -11.88 10.84
CA THR A 173 -7.48 -13.21 11.45
C THR A 173 -6.00 -13.62 11.63
N PRO A 174 -5.68 -14.64 12.45
CA PRO A 174 -4.29 -15.08 12.66
C PRO A 174 -3.58 -15.62 11.42
N ARG A 175 -4.31 -15.94 10.34
CA ARG A 175 -3.72 -16.44 9.09
C ARG A 175 -3.17 -15.32 8.21
N ASP A 176 -3.59 -14.08 8.41
CA ASP A 176 -3.06 -12.92 7.69
C ASP A 176 -1.85 -12.33 8.44
N PRO A 177 -0.63 -12.41 7.86
CA PRO A 177 0.56 -11.80 8.44
C PRO A 177 0.46 -10.28 8.59
N VAL A 178 -0.30 -9.62 7.72
CA VAL A 178 -0.41 -8.16 7.64
C VAL A 178 -1.29 -7.60 8.75
N THR A 179 -2.12 -8.43 9.38
CA THR A 179 -2.92 -8.02 10.55
C THR A 179 -2.00 -7.66 11.71
N ALA A 180 -1.97 -6.36 12.06
CA ALA A 180 -1.20 -5.84 13.18
C ALA A 180 -1.95 -6.07 14.50
N ARG A 181 -1.31 -6.77 15.44
CA ARG A 181 -2.00 -7.20 16.67
C ARG A 181 -2.14 -6.04 17.64
N TYR A 182 -3.16 -6.09 18.50
CA TYR A 182 -3.31 -5.11 19.57
C TYR A 182 -2.06 -5.11 20.47
N ASN A 183 -1.51 -3.93 20.77
CA ASN A 183 -0.23 -3.72 21.47
C ASN A 183 1.05 -4.20 20.76
N GLU A 184 0.98 -4.74 19.55
CA GLU A 184 2.18 -4.98 18.76
C GLU A 184 2.71 -3.67 18.23
N GLY A 185 3.93 -3.26 18.61
CA GLY A 185 4.55 -2.06 18.04
C GLY A 185 5.10 -2.31 16.64
N PHE A 186 5.19 -1.27 15.81
CA PHE A 186 5.69 -1.36 14.44
C PHE A 186 7.05 -2.08 14.33
N HIS A 187 7.98 -1.81 15.25
CA HIS A 187 9.30 -2.46 15.27
C HIS A 187 9.28 -3.99 15.49
N ARG A 188 8.19 -4.53 16.05
CA ARG A 188 7.94 -5.98 16.16
C ARG A 188 7.15 -6.50 14.97
N PHE A 189 6.18 -5.72 14.52
CA PHE A 189 5.36 -6.02 13.34
C PHE A 189 6.22 -6.15 12.08
N TYR A 190 7.10 -5.18 11.81
CA TYR A 190 7.87 -5.08 10.58
C TYR A 190 8.71 -6.34 10.25
N PRO A 191 9.64 -6.80 11.11
CA PRO A 191 10.39 -8.03 10.82
C PRO A 191 9.48 -9.28 10.76
N ARG A 192 8.35 -9.27 11.49
CA ARG A 192 7.38 -10.36 11.47
C ARG A 192 6.67 -10.45 10.11
N VAL A 193 6.12 -9.34 9.62
CA VAL A 193 5.36 -9.31 8.36
C VAL A 193 6.27 -9.63 7.17
N LEU A 194 7.49 -9.09 7.12
CA LEU A 194 8.44 -9.40 6.02
C LEU A 194 8.71 -10.90 5.90
N ARG A 195 8.96 -11.59 7.03
CA ARG A 195 9.23 -13.03 7.04
C ARG A 195 7.98 -13.84 6.74
N GLN A 196 6.87 -13.50 7.40
CA GLN A 196 5.65 -14.29 7.33
C GLN A 196 4.95 -14.16 5.98
N SER A 197 4.89 -12.96 5.38
CA SER A 197 4.28 -12.72 4.07
C SER A 197 5.01 -13.47 2.95
N LEU A 198 6.34 -13.53 2.98
CA LEU A 198 7.09 -14.31 1.99
C LEU A 198 6.77 -15.82 2.06
N VAL A 199 6.72 -16.38 3.27
CA VAL A 199 6.40 -17.80 3.44
C VAL A 199 4.94 -18.08 3.12
N SER A 200 4.03 -17.24 3.61
CA SER A 200 2.58 -17.33 3.43
C SER A 200 2.20 -17.32 1.95
N SER A 201 2.69 -16.34 1.20
CA SER A 201 2.44 -16.20 -0.24
C SER A 201 2.95 -17.38 -1.05
N PHE A 202 4.15 -17.89 -0.74
CA PHE A 202 4.69 -19.07 -1.42
C PHE A 202 3.84 -20.32 -1.15
N GLN A 203 3.42 -20.54 0.10
CA GLN A 203 2.54 -21.66 0.43
C GLN A 203 1.15 -21.52 -0.21
N ALA A 204 0.64 -20.29 -0.34
CA ALA A 204 -0.64 -20.02 -1.01
C ALA A 204 -0.58 -20.40 -2.49
N GLU A 205 0.46 -19.98 -3.22
CA GLU A 205 0.65 -20.35 -4.64
C GLU A 205 0.88 -21.85 -4.82
N LYS A 206 1.71 -22.46 -3.97
CA LYS A 206 1.89 -23.91 -3.94
C LYS A 206 0.57 -24.65 -3.74
N SER A 207 -0.28 -24.17 -2.83
CA SER A 207 -1.60 -24.76 -2.58
C SER A 207 -2.54 -24.61 -3.78
N MET A 208 -2.48 -23.47 -4.49
CA MET A 208 -3.24 -23.23 -5.72
C MET A 208 -2.82 -24.16 -6.85
N LEU A 209 -1.52 -24.47 -6.98
CA LEU A 209 -1.00 -25.44 -7.94
C LEU A 209 -1.39 -26.88 -7.58
N ALA A 210 -1.30 -27.26 -6.31
CA ALA A 210 -1.69 -28.59 -5.85
C ALA A 210 -3.17 -28.89 -6.14
N ARG A 211 -4.07 -27.90 -6.00
CA ARG A 211 -5.49 -28.01 -6.39
C ARG A 211 -5.70 -28.27 -7.89
N LYS A 212 -4.70 -27.96 -8.72
CA LYS A 212 -4.67 -28.23 -10.16
C LYS A 212 -3.86 -29.47 -10.52
N GLY A 213 -3.46 -30.29 -9.55
CA GLY A 213 -2.62 -31.46 -9.75
C GLY A 213 -1.18 -31.15 -10.19
N LYS A 214 -0.71 -29.91 -9.98
CA LYS A 214 0.62 -29.45 -10.42
C LYS A 214 1.60 -29.35 -9.24
N PRO A 215 2.88 -29.73 -9.42
CA PRO A 215 3.90 -29.49 -8.41
C PRO A 215 4.23 -27.99 -8.31
N TRP A 216 4.84 -27.57 -7.20
CA TRP A 216 5.20 -26.16 -6.98
C TRP A 216 6.26 -25.63 -7.97
N ILE A 217 7.04 -26.53 -8.59
CA ILE A 217 8.06 -26.22 -9.60
C ILE A 217 7.48 -26.01 -11.00
N ASP A 218 6.16 -26.18 -11.20
CA ASP A 218 5.53 -25.89 -12.49
C ASP A 218 5.75 -24.42 -12.86
N LEU A 219 6.11 -24.14 -14.12
CA LEU A 219 6.43 -22.80 -14.61
C LEU A 219 5.26 -21.81 -14.49
N SER A 220 4.04 -22.28 -14.26
CA SER A 220 2.90 -21.42 -13.93
C SER A 220 2.94 -20.83 -12.52
N ASN A 221 3.88 -21.25 -11.65
CA ASN A 221 4.15 -20.61 -10.38
C ASN A 221 4.68 -19.18 -10.61
N PRO A 222 3.99 -18.12 -10.14
CA PRO A 222 4.41 -16.75 -10.39
C PRO A 222 5.75 -16.40 -9.75
N PHE A 223 6.24 -17.17 -8.76
CA PHE A 223 7.55 -16.93 -8.14
C PHE A 223 8.72 -16.99 -9.13
N PHE A 224 8.65 -17.81 -10.18
CA PHE A 224 9.69 -17.81 -11.21
C PHE A 224 9.73 -16.48 -11.96
N LYS A 225 8.56 -15.89 -12.25
CA LYS A 225 8.48 -14.55 -12.84
C LYS A 225 8.99 -13.49 -11.86
N TYR A 226 8.59 -13.58 -10.60
CA TYR A 226 9.03 -12.65 -9.54
C TYR A 226 10.55 -12.63 -9.43
N TRP A 227 11.18 -13.79 -9.34
CA TRP A 227 12.64 -13.90 -9.29
C TRP A 227 13.32 -13.39 -10.56
N ALA A 228 12.80 -13.71 -11.74
CA ALA A 228 13.36 -13.25 -13.00
C ALA A 228 13.31 -11.71 -13.13
N LEU A 229 12.18 -11.08 -12.81
CA LEU A 229 12.04 -9.63 -12.88
C LEU A 229 12.93 -8.92 -11.85
N GLN A 230 12.96 -9.42 -10.62
CA GLN A 230 13.81 -8.85 -9.56
C GLN A 230 15.30 -9.02 -9.87
N ALA A 231 15.72 -10.19 -10.37
CA ALA A 231 17.10 -10.42 -10.82
C ALA A 231 17.46 -9.47 -11.97
N GLY A 232 16.55 -9.26 -12.93
CA GLY A 232 16.73 -8.28 -13.99
C GLY A 232 16.95 -6.87 -13.46
N CYS A 233 16.18 -6.43 -12.47
CA CYS A 233 16.35 -5.11 -11.84
C CYS A 233 17.69 -4.99 -11.10
N LEU A 234 18.12 -6.03 -10.38
CA LEU A 234 19.42 -6.08 -9.69
C LEU A 234 20.59 -6.02 -10.68
N ILE A 235 20.52 -6.79 -11.77
CA ILE A 235 21.52 -6.77 -12.84
C ILE A 235 21.57 -5.37 -13.47
N LEU A 236 20.42 -4.79 -13.78
CA LEU A 236 20.36 -3.47 -14.39
C LEU A 236 20.94 -2.38 -13.46
N ALA A 237 20.70 -2.46 -12.15
CA ALA A 237 21.32 -1.57 -11.17
C ALA A 237 22.86 -1.68 -11.17
N VAL A 238 23.40 -2.89 -11.26
CA VAL A 238 24.85 -3.12 -11.34
C VAL A 238 25.42 -2.62 -12.67
N VAL A 239 24.75 -2.89 -13.79
CA VAL A 239 25.19 -2.46 -15.12
C VAL A 239 25.23 -0.93 -15.23
N LEU A 240 24.22 -0.25 -14.69
CA LEU A 240 24.10 1.21 -14.81
C LEU A 240 24.95 1.98 -13.81
N GLY A 241 25.11 1.47 -12.58
CA GLY A 241 25.73 2.21 -11.49
C GLY A 241 26.83 1.48 -10.71
N GLY A 242 27.21 0.28 -11.14
CA GLY A 242 28.16 -0.58 -10.43
C GLY A 242 27.67 -0.97 -9.02
N TRP A 243 28.61 -1.22 -8.12
CA TRP A 243 28.30 -1.57 -6.72
C TRP A 243 27.61 -0.43 -5.96
N VAL A 244 27.94 0.82 -6.29
CA VAL A 244 27.26 2.00 -5.72
C VAL A 244 25.80 2.01 -6.17
N GLY A 245 25.54 1.82 -7.46
CA GLY A 245 24.18 1.70 -8.01
C GLY A 245 23.39 0.57 -7.35
N LEU A 246 24.00 -0.60 -7.16
CA LEU A 246 23.36 -1.70 -6.42
C LEU A 246 22.99 -1.29 -4.99
N GLY A 247 23.90 -0.67 -4.25
CA GLY A 247 23.63 -0.19 -2.89
C GLY A 247 22.49 0.82 -2.82
N LEU A 248 22.45 1.75 -3.78
CA LEU A 248 21.39 2.75 -3.93
C LEU A 248 20.04 2.11 -4.29
N PHE A 249 20.03 1.11 -5.18
CA PHE A 249 18.83 0.34 -5.53
C PHE A 249 18.28 -0.45 -4.34
N LEU A 250 19.14 -1.07 -3.54
CA LEU A 250 18.74 -1.79 -2.33
C LEU A 250 18.21 -0.82 -1.25
N LEU A 251 18.83 0.35 -1.12
CA LEU A 251 18.35 1.40 -0.22
C LEU A 251 16.93 1.85 -0.57
N GLN A 252 16.67 2.21 -1.84
CA GLN A 252 15.34 2.66 -2.23
C GLN A 252 14.28 1.56 -2.09
N ALA A 253 14.64 0.30 -2.41
CA ALA A 253 13.75 -0.85 -2.22
C ALA A 253 13.40 -1.05 -0.75
N GLY A 254 14.39 -0.99 0.14
CA GLY A 254 14.18 -1.09 1.59
C GLY A 254 13.28 0.02 2.14
N VAL A 255 13.48 1.26 1.68
CA VAL A 255 12.61 2.39 2.08
C VAL A 255 11.18 2.22 1.55
N ALA A 256 11.02 1.76 0.31
CA ALA A 256 9.71 1.50 -0.28
C ALA A 256 8.92 0.43 0.49
N ILE A 257 9.58 -0.68 0.84
CA ILE A 257 9.00 -1.76 1.65
C ILE A 257 8.66 -1.26 3.06
N TRP A 258 9.55 -0.48 3.68
CA TRP A 258 9.30 0.10 5.01
C TRP A 258 8.06 0.99 5.01
N GLN A 259 7.86 1.80 3.96
CA GLN A 259 6.66 2.63 3.81
C GLN A 259 5.38 1.81 3.61
N LEU A 260 5.42 0.80 2.74
CA LEU A 260 4.28 -0.10 2.55
C LEU A 260 3.85 -0.71 3.88
N GLU A 261 4.80 -1.28 4.62
CA GLU A 261 4.46 -2.00 5.86
C GLU A 261 4.03 -1.05 6.97
N LEU A 262 4.48 0.21 6.98
CA LEU A 262 3.93 1.24 7.85
C LEU A 262 2.45 1.50 7.55
N VAL A 263 2.09 1.61 6.27
CA VAL A 263 0.70 1.81 5.84
C VAL A 263 -0.16 0.61 6.24
N ASN A 264 0.28 -0.61 5.91
CA ASN A 264 -0.37 -1.84 6.35
C ASN A 264 -0.59 -1.88 7.87
N TYR A 265 0.42 -1.49 8.64
CA TYR A 265 0.35 -1.48 10.10
C TYR A 265 -0.75 -0.54 10.61
N ILE A 266 -0.81 0.71 10.10
CA ILE A 266 -1.81 1.67 10.57
C ILE A 266 -3.23 1.28 10.12
N GLU A 267 -3.35 0.68 8.95
CA GLU A 267 -4.61 0.22 8.35
C GLU A 267 -5.24 -0.96 9.09
N HIS A 268 -4.43 -1.83 9.68
CA HIS A 268 -4.89 -3.08 10.29
C HIS A 268 -4.64 -3.18 11.80
N TYR A 269 -4.28 -2.08 12.46
CA TYR A 269 -3.92 -2.11 13.87
C TYR A 269 -5.07 -2.51 14.81
N GLY A 270 -4.93 -3.66 15.46
CA GLY A 270 -5.76 -4.08 16.59
C GLY A 270 -7.18 -4.53 16.25
N LEU A 271 -7.60 -4.40 14.99
CA LEU A 271 -8.91 -4.84 14.50
C LEU A 271 -8.85 -6.33 14.15
N THR A 272 -9.89 -7.07 14.54
CA THR A 272 -9.99 -8.52 14.35
C THR A 272 -11.41 -8.90 13.98
N ARG A 273 -11.57 -9.92 13.15
CA ARG A 273 -12.86 -10.57 12.88
C ARG A 273 -13.24 -11.46 14.04
N LYS A 274 -14.53 -11.48 14.39
CA LYS A 274 -15.06 -12.43 15.35
C LYS A 274 -14.86 -13.88 14.88
N HIS A 275 -14.25 -14.70 15.73
CA HIS A 275 -14.23 -16.15 15.58
C HIS A 275 -15.59 -16.72 15.98
N LEU A 276 -16.16 -17.57 15.12
CA LEU A 276 -17.50 -18.13 15.26
C LEU A 276 -17.47 -19.61 15.73
N GLY A 277 -16.31 -20.12 16.14
CA GLY A 277 -16.08 -21.54 16.42
C GLY A 277 -15.56 -22.32 15.22
N ASP A 278 -14.89 -23.46 15.48
CA ASP A 278 -14.40 -24.42 14.47
C ASP A 278 -13.55 -23.83 13.31
N GLY A 279 -12.83 -22.73 13.58
CA GLY A 279 -12.03 -22.05 12.57
C GLY A 279 -12.88 -21.25 11.55
N LYS A 280 -14.15 -20.98 11.84
CA LYS A 280 -14.98 -20.05 11.08
C LYS A 280 -14.83 -18.65 11.66
N TYR A 281 -14.84 -17.65 10.79
CA TYR A 281 -14.82 -16.24 11.14
C TYR A 281 -15.99 -15.54 10.45
N GLU A 282 -16.50 -14.47 11.03
CA GLU A 282 -17.49 -13.60 10.38
C GLU A 282 -16.97 -13.08 9.03
N HIS A 283 -17.84 -12.70 8.10
CA HIS A 283 -17.41 -12.17 6.81
C HIS A 283 -16.62 -10.86 6.96
N VAL A 284 -15.77 -10.54 5.97
CA VAL A 284 -15.06 -9.25 5.93
C VAL A 284 -16.09 -8.13 5.77
N GLN A 285 -15.95 -7.08 6.57
CA GLN A 285 -16.84 -5.92 6.62
C GLN A 285 -15.99 -4.65 6.70
N PRO A 286 -16.55 -3.46 6.38
CA PRO A 286 -15.85 -2.19 6.51
C PRO A 286 -15.23 -1.94 7.90
N ARG A 287 -15.74 -2.60 8.94
CA ARG A 287 -15.26 -2.51 10.32
C ARG A 287 -13.93 -3.23 10.63
N HIS A 288 -13.35 -3.95 9.66
CA HIS A 288 -12.15 -4.78 9.86
C HIS A 288 -10.84 -4.13 9.41
N SER A 289 -10.90 -2.88 8.97
CA SER A 289 -9.73 -2.03 8.66
C SER A 289 -10.03 -0.58 8.99
N TRP A 290 -8.99 0.19 9.28
CA TRP A 290 -9.09 1.62 9.52
C TRP A 290 -9.25 2.38 8.21
N ASN A 291 -10.10 3.41 8.23
CA ASN A 291 -10.42 4.26 7.09
C ASN A 291 -9.92 5.68 7.32
N ALA A 292 -9.70 6.42 6.23
CA ALA A 292 -9.55 7.87 6.27
C ALA A 292 -10.08 8.51 4.97
N ALA A 293 -10.38 9.79 5.01
CA ALA A 293 -10.99 10.50 3.88
C ALA A 293 -10.27 11.79 3.51
N HIS A 294 -9.01 11.98 3.91
CA HIS A 294 -8.27 13.22 3.65
C HIS A 294 -8.07 13.47 2.14
N LYS A 295 -8.48 14.64 1.65
CA LYS A 295 -8.69 14.90 0.22
C LYS A 295 -7.40 14.85 -0.61
N ALA A 296 -6.37 15.58 -0.20
CA ALA A 296 -5.10 15.64 -0.92
C ALA A 296 -4.31 14.34 -0.80
N SER A 297 -4.32 13.71 0.38
CA SER A 297 -3.79 12.35 0.54
C SER A 297 -4.50 11.36 -0.38
N ASN A 298 -5.82 11.48 -0.58
CA ASN A 298 -6.56 10.62 -1.51
C ASN A 298 -6.18 10.86 -2.97
N TRP A 299 -5.87 12.10 -3.38
CA TRP A 299 -5.34 12.36 -4.72
C TRP A 299 -3.97 11.71 -4.91
N LEU A 300 -3.06 11.85 -3.95
CA LEU A 300 -1.72 11.27 -4.03
C LEU A 300 -1.75 9.74 -4.00
N LEU A 301 -2.55 9.19 -3.08
CA LEU A 301 -2.63 7.76 -2.81
C LEU A 301 -3.75 7.08 -3.57
N ILE A 302 -4.27 7.66 -4.65
CA ILE A 302 -5.34 7.08 -5.47
C ILE A 302 -6.46 6.46 -4.61
N ASN A 303 -7.02 7.24 -3.68
CA ASN A 303 -8.07 6.81 -2.75
C ASN A 303 -7.76 5.62 -1.83
N LEU A 304 -6.50 5.21 -1.67
CA LEU A 304 -6.12 4.08 -0.79
C LEU A 304 -6.68 4.22 0.63
N GLN A 305 -6.84 5.45 1.14
CA GLN A 305 -7.41 5.68 2.47
C GLN A 305 -8.84 5.17 2.65
N ARG A 306 -9.57 4.93 1.55
CA ARG A 306 -10.89 4.27 1.53
C ARG A 306 -10.75 2.75 1.73
N HIS A 307 -9.88 2.36 2.66
CA HIS A 307 -9.36 1.01 2.80
C HIS A 307 -10.39 0.01 3.32
N SER A 308 -11.38 0.50 4.07
CA SER A 308 -12.53 -0.30 4.50
C SER A 308 -13.36 -0.80 3.33
N ASP A 309 -13.59 0.05 2.31
CA ASP A 309 -14.31 -0.37 1.11
C ASP A 309 -13.47 -1.29 0.25
N HIS A 310 -12.18 -1.00 0.15
CA HIS A 310 -11.24 -1.86 -0.56
C HIS A 310 -11.26 -3.30 -0.04
N HIS A 311 -11.24 -3.52 1.27
CA HIS A 311 -11.33 -4.85 1.85
C HIS A 311 -12.72 -5.49 1.73
N TYR A 312 -13.77 -4.68 1.75
CA TYR A 312 -15.15 -5.18 1.62
C TYR A 312 -15.53 -5.50 0.17
N LYS A 313 -14.99 -4.76 -0.80
CA LYS A 313 -15.25 -4.84 -2.25
C LYS A 313 -13.94 -4.70 -3.05
N PRO A 314 -13.01 -5.67 -2.96
CA PRO A 314 -11.66 -5.57 -3.55
C PRO A 314 -11.62 -5.52 -5.07
N ASP A 315 -12.70 -5.89 -5.76
CA ASP A 315 -12.80 -5.79 -7.22
C ASP A 315 -13.06 -4.33 -7.70
N ARG A 316 -13.35 -3.38 -6.80
CA ARG A 316 -13.58 -1.98 -7.17
C ARG A 316 -12.27 -1.29 -7.52
N ARG A 317 -12.27 -0.58 -8.64
CA ARG A 317 -11.18 0.34 -8.99
C ARG A 317 -11.17 1.52 -8.04
N PHE A 318 -9.99 2.07 -7.83
CA PHE A 318 -9.79 3.19 -6.91
C PHE A 318 -10.72 4.41 -7.06
N PRO A 319 -11.18 4.84 -8.26
CA PRO A 319 -12.03 6.03 -8.40
C PRO A 319 -13.43 5.83 -7.82
N VAL A 320 -13.87 4.56 -7.72
CA VAL A 320 -15.21 4.17 -7.26
C VAL A 320 -15.18 3.50 -5.87
N LEU A 321 -14.04 3.53 -5.19
CA LEU A 321 -13.98 3.18 -3.77
C LEU A 321 -14.87 4.12 -2.96
N GLN A 322 -15.64 3.54 -2.04
CA GLN A 322 -16.61 4.27 -1.24
C GLN A 322 -15.99 4.69 0.10
N THR A 323 -16.42 5.83 0.61
CA THR A 323 -16.21 6.20 2.02
C THR A 323 -17.39 5.74 2.85
N TYR A 324 -17.11 5.42 4.12
CA TYR A 324 -18.08 5.00 5.11
C TYR A 324 -18.11 5.99 6.27
N GLY A 325 -19.28 6.11 6.91
CA GLY A 325 -19.40 6.91 8.14
C GLY A 325 -18.78 6.22 9.35
N ASP A 326 -18.64 6.96 10.44
CA ASP A 326 -18.03 6.48 11.70
C ASP A 326 -18.79 5.30 12.34
N ALA A 327 -20.07 5.12 11.99
CA ALA A 327 -20.91 4.00 12.44
C ALA A 327 -20.73 2.72 11.60
N GLU A 328 -19.95 2.77 10.52
CA GLU A 328 -19.77 1.64 9.59
C GLU A 328 -18.30 1.20 9.52
N ALA A 329 -17.37 2.15 9.56
CA ALA A 329 -15.93 1.91 9.50
C ALA A 329 -15.18 2.76 10.54
N PRO A 330 -14.15 2.20 11.19
CA PRO A 330 -13.35 2.94 12.14
C PRO A 330 -12.44 3.94 11.42
N GLN A 331 -12.44 5.20 11.83
CA GLN A 331 -11.62 6.23 11.19
C GLN A 331 -10.29 6.45 11.93
N LEU A 332 -9.21 6.64 11.17
CA LEU A 332 -7.97 7.19 11.72
C LEU A 332 -8.21 8.62 12.20
N PRO A 333 -7.59 9.03 13.32
CA PRO A 333 -7.80 10.38 13.86
C PRO A 333 -7.08 11.48 13.07
N TYR A 334 -6.08 11.12 12.27
CA TYR A 334 -5.29 12.03 11.45
C TYR A 334 -4.94 11.34 10.12
N GLY A 335 -4.44 12.12 9.16
CA GLY A 335 -4.00 11.61 7.86
C GLY A 335 -2.84 10.62 7.96
N TYR A 336 -2.69 9.82 6.92
CA TYR A 336 -1.70 8.75 6.85
C TYR A 336 -0.28 9.19 7.25
N PRO A 337 0.28 10.31 6.76
CA PRO A 337 1.64 10.69 7.14
C PRO A 337 1.81 10.94 8.64
N VAL A 338 0.82 11.57 9.30
CA VAL A 338 0.85 11.79 10.75
C VAL A 338 0.77 10.47 11.49
N MET A 339 -0.10 9.57 11.03
CA MET A 339 -0.29 8.26 11.66
C MET A 339 0.93 7.34 11.47
N THR A 340 1.57 7.32 10.30
CA THR A 340 2.79 6.53 10.07
C THR A 340 3.97 7.04 10.90
N MET A 341 4.13 8.36 11.06
CA MET A 341 5.11 8.94 11.99
C MET A 341 4.82 8.54 13.45
N ALA A 342 3.55 8.61 13.87
CA ALA A 342 3.15 8.20 15.22
C ALA A 342 3.39 6.70 15.47
N ALA A 343 3.19 5.84 14.47
CA ALA A 343 3.41 4.39 14.55
C ALA A 343 4.87 4.02 14.86
N MET A 344 5.83 4.84 14.42
CA MET A 344 7.24 4.68 14.73
C MET A 344 7.58 4.93 16.21
N MET A 345 6.67 5.56 16.97
CA MET A 345 6.82 5.87 18.39
C MET A 345 5.81 5.04 19.21
N PRO A 346 6.17 3.83 19.70
CA PRO A 346 5.19 2.88 20.25
C PRO A 346 4.36 3.40 21.43
N TRP A 347 4.86 4.37 22.18
CA TRP A 347 4.15 4.99 23.31
C TRP A 347 3.11 6.01 22.82
N VAL A 348 3.43 6.83 21.82
CA VAL A 348 2.47 7.74 21.17
C VAL A 348 1.38 6.92 20.50
N TRP A 349 1.77 5.95 19.69
CA TRP A 349 0.85 5.09 18.95
C TRP A 349 -0.17 4.43 19.88
N ARG A 350 0.27 3.81 20.97
CA ARG A 350 -0.63 3.15 21.93
C ARG A 350 -1.53 4.14 22.67
N ARG A 351 -1.04 5.33 23.00
CA ARG A 351 -1.84 6.39 23.63
C ARG A 351 -2.97 6.86 22.72
N VAL A 352 -2.72 6.92 21.40
CA VAL A 352 -3.70 7.37 20.39
C VAL A 352 -4.65 6.23 20.00
N MET A 353 -4.14 5.06 19.63
CA MET A 353 -4.93 4.02 18.96
C MET A 353 -5.58 3.02 19.92
N ASN A 354 -4.97 2.69 21.06
CA ASN A 354 -5.55 1.69 21.94
C ASN A 354 -6.94 2.08 22.50
N PRO A 355 -7.18 3.34 22.93
CA PRO A 355 -8.53 3.75 23.34
C PRO A 355 -9.56 3.57 22.23
N ARG A 356 -9.20 3.88 20.98
CA ARG A 356 -10.08 3.75 19.81
C ARG A 356 -10.38 2.30 19.48
N VAL A 357 -9.38 1.42 19.52
CA VAL A 357 -9.59 -0.03 19.35
C VAL A 357 -10.54 -0.57 20.43
N ARG A 358 -10.34 -0.19 21.70
CA ARG A 358 -11.21 -0.64 22.79
C ARG A 358 -12.64 -0.16 22.64
N GLU A 359 -12.82 1.10 22.26
CA GLU A 359 -14.15 1.66 22.00
C GLU A 359 -14.84 0.96 20.84
N TRP A 360 -14.11 0.72 19.74
CA TRP A 360 -14.65 -0.04 18.61
C TRP A 360 -15.08 -1.45 19.02
N ARG A 361 -14.25 -2.15 19.79
CA ARG A 361 -14.57 -3.49 20.33
C ARG A 361 -15.82 -3.48 21.21
N ARG A 362 -15.95 -2.49 22.11
CA ARG A 362 -17.11 -2.33 23.00
C ARG A 362 -18.40 -2.12 22.21
N THR A 363 -18.34 -1.36 21.12
CA THR A 363 -19.52 -1.01 20.31
C THR A 363 -19.97 -2.16 19.42
N TYR A 364 -19.05 -2.86 18.75
CA TYR A 364 -19.42 -3.86 17.74
C TYR A 364 -19.30 -5.32 18.18
N TYR A 365 -18.59 -5.58 19.29
CA TYR A 365 -18.38 -6.92 19.83
C TYR A 365 -18.57 -6.96 21.37
N PRO A 366 -19.69 -6.44 21.91
CA PRO A 366 -19.92 -6.40 23.35
C PRO A 366 -19.95 -7.80 24.00
N GLU A 367 -20.20 -8.85 23.22
CA GLU A 367 -20.20 -10.24 23.65
C GLU A 367 -18.80 -10.83 23.86
N ILE A 368 -17.74 -10.22 23.31
CA ILE A 368 -16.36 -10.67 23.50
C ILE A 368 -15.79 -9.96 24.73
N THR A 369 -15.83 -10.64 25.87
CA THR A 369 -15.35 -10.10 27.15
C THR A 369 -13.88 -10.39 27.40
N ASP A 370 -13.33 -11.47 26.82
CA ASP A 370 -11.91 -11.80 26.86
C ASP A 370 -11.27 -11.69 25.46
N TRP A 371 -10.27 -10.81 25.36
CA TRP A 371 -9.53 -10.53 24.13
C TRP A 371 -8.13 -11.15 24.12
N ALA A 372 -7.75 -11.95 25.12
CA ALA A 372 -6.39 -12.48 25.25
C ALA A 372 -5.93 -13.24 24.00
N GLU A 373 -6.74 -14.18 23.51
CA GLU A 373 -6.43 -14.99 22.33
C GLU A 373 -6.38 -14.16 21.04
N TYR A 374 -7.28 -13.19 20.88
CA TYR A 374 -7.29 -12.26 19.75
C TYR A 374 -6.04 -11.38 19.73
N ASN A 375 -5.67 -10.81 20.88
CA ASN A 375 -4.49 -9.95 21.01
C ASN A 375 -3.19 -10.73 20.79
N ALA A 376 -3.16 -12.01 21.18
CA ALA A 376 -2.01 -12.88 20.95
C ALA A 376 -1.97 -13.43 19.51
N GLY A 377 -3.05 -13.31 18.73
CA GLY A 377 -3.21 -13.94 17.42
C GLY A 377 -3.22 -15.47 17.52
N LYS A 378 -3.84 -16.02 18.57
CA LYS A 378 -3.89 -17.45 18.89
C LYS A 378 -5.27 -18.09 18.66
N THR A 379 -6.26 -17.31 18.24
CA THR A 379 -7.54 -17.89 17.82
C THR A 379 -7.32 -18.95 16.73
N PRO A 380 -8.13 -20.02 16.66
CA PRO A 380 -7.91 -21.10 15.69
C PRO A 380 -7.79 -20.60 14.25
N TYR A 381 -6.87 -21.17 13.48
CA TYR A 381 -6.67 -20.77 12.08
C TYR A 381 -7.95 -20.99 11.25
N PRO A 382 -8.27 -20.07 10.31
CA PRO A 382 -9.38 -20.25 9.40
C PRO A 382 -9.19 -21.50 8.53
N ARG A 383 -10.27 -22.28 8.40
CA ARG A 383 -10.34 -23.52 7.58
C ARG A 383 -10.48 -23.23 6.09
#